data_AF-A0A383S9J0-F1
#
_entry.id   AF-A0A383S9J0-F1
#
_cell.length_a   1.000
_cell.length_b   1.000
_cell.length_c   1.000
_cell.angle_alpha   90.00
_cell.angle_beta   90.00
_cell.angle_gamma   90.00
#
_symmetry.space_group_name_H-M   'P 1'
#
loop_
_entity.id
_entity.type
_entity.pdbx_description
1 polymer ?
#
loop_
_entity_poly.entity_id
_entity_poly.type
_entity_poly.pdbx_seq_one_letter_code
_entity_poly.pdbx_strand_id
1 'polypeptide(L)'
;TSAEYTKFMTDHGILPSVGRTGSCFDNAAAESFNAILKKELVNRKVYPTRNHAIRDVTAWIELRYNHKRLHSAIDYRTPNQVDTEWRQQHRAAA
;
A
#
# COMPACT_ATOMS: atom_id res chain seq x y z
N THR A 1 -4.39 -20.43 6.52
CA THR A 1 -3.16 -20.84 7.22
C THR A 1 -1.94 -20.54 6.35
N SER A 2 -0.71 -20.60 6.89
CA SER A 2 0.50 -20.35 6.09
C SER A 2 0.64 -21.32 4.91
N ALA A 3 0.24 -22.58 5.08
CA ALA A 3 0.25 -23.59 4.01
C ALA A 3 -0.72 -23.24 2.86
N GLU A 4 -1.94 -22.81 3.18
CA GLU A 4 -2.93 -22.38 2.17
C GLU A 4 -2.45 -21.16 1.39
N TYR A 5 -1.76 -20.22 2.05
CA TYR A 5 -1.18 -19.05 1.40
C TYR A 5 -0.08 -19.43 0.40
N THR A 6 0.87 -20.28 0.81
CA THR A 6 1.94 -20.76 -0.08
C THR A 6 1.36 -21.52 -1.27
N LYS A 7 0.39 -22.41 -1.01
CA LYS A 7 -0.29 -23.16 -2.08
C LYS A 7 -0.95 -22.23 -3.09
N PHE A 8 -1.72 -21.25 -2.63
CA PHE A 8 -2.36 -20.27 -3.50
C PHE A 8 -1.33 -19.53 -4.37
N MET A 9 -0.24 -19.06 -3.79
CA MET A 9 0.80 -18.36 -4.55
C MET A 9 1.44 -19.25 -5.61
N THR A 10 1.79 -20.50 -5.27
CA THR A 10 2.32 -21.47 -6.23
C THR A 10 1.34 -21.76 -7.36
N ASP A 11 0.07 -21.97 -7.05
CA ASP A 11 -0.98 -22.26 -8.04
C ASP A 11 -1.17 -21.08 -9.03
N HIS A 12 -0.89 -19.85 -8.60
CA HIS A 12 -0.96 -18.64 -9.43
C HIS A 12 0.38 -18.21 -10.04
N GLY A 13 1.45 -18.99 -9.89
CA GLY A 13 2.79 -18.64 -10.41
C GLY A 13 3.41 -17.42 -9.73
N ILE A 14 2.95 -17.07 -8.53
CA ILE A 14 3.44 -15.93 -7.75
C ILE A 14 4.56 -16.42 -6.83
N LEU A 15 5.74 -15.81 -6.94
CA LEU A 15 6.81 -16.04 -5.97
C LEU A 15 6.56 -15.21 -4.71
N PRO A 16 6.30 -15.82 -3.53
CA PRO A 16 6.17 -15.07 -2.29
C PRO A 16 7.46 -14.29 -1.99
N SER A 17 7.32 -12.97 -1.82
CA SER A 17 8.38 -12.16 -1.22
C SER A 17 8.35 -12.34 0.29
N VAL A 18 8.95 -13.44 0.75
CA VAL A 18 9.34 -13.61 2.15
C VAL A 18 10.74 -13.01 2.27
N GLY A 19 10.82 -11.73 2.66
CA GLY A 19 12.07 -10.98 2.67
C GLY A 19 13.24 -11.75 3.29
N ARG A 20 14.46 -11.46 2.86
CA ARG A 20 15.66 -12.16 3.36
C ARG A 20 15.68 -12.10 4.89
N THR A 21 15.97 -13.21 5.56
CA THR A 21 16.13 -13.23 7.02
C THR A 21 17.13 -12.15 7.44
N GLY A 22 16.69 -11.22 8.30
CA GLY A 22 17.51 -10.09 8.77
C GLY A 22 17.54 -8.85 7.84
N SER A 23 16.80 -8.83 6.73
CA SER A 23 16.63 -7.65 5.86
C SER A 23 15.31 -6.94 6.16
N CYS A 24 15.38 -5.71 6.68
CA CYS A 24 14.19 -4.88 6.94
C CYS A 24 13.75 -4.04 5.73
N PHE A 25 14.58 -3.97 4.69
CA PHE A 25 14.34 -3.09 3.54
C PHE A 25 13.05 -3.45 2.79
N ASP A 26 12.70 -4.74 2.72
CA ASP A 26 11.48 -5.21 2.06
C ASP A 26 10.21 -4.71 2.80
N ASN A 27 10.29 -4.50 4.11
CA ASN A 27 9.16 -4.03 4.93
C ASN A 27 9.12 -2.50 5.09
N ALA A 28 10.23 -1.80 4.83
CA ALA A 28 10.37 -0.37 5.11
C ALA A 28 9.30 0.51 4.43
N ALA A 29 8.88 0.15 3.21
CA ALA A 29 7.81 0.85 2.49
C ALA A 29 6.44 0.67 3.18
N ALA A 30 6.12 -0.55 3.60
CA ALA A 30 4.88 -0.85 4.32
C ALA A 30 4.86 -0.20 5.70
N GLU A 31 5.99 -0.19 6.42
CA GLU A 31 6.13 0.50 7.70
C GLU A 31 5.93 2.01 7.57
N SER A 32 6.54 2.63 6.56
CA SER A 32 6.41 4.06 6.29
C SER A 32 4.95 4.44 5.98
N PHE A 33 4.26 3.64 5.16
CA PHE A 33 2.82 3.82 4.90
C PHE A 33 2.00 3.74 6.21
N ASN A 34 2.20 2.68 6.99
CA ASN A 34 1.46 2.44 8.23
C ASN A 34 1.71 3.55 9.27
N ALA A 35 2.94 4.06 9.36
CA ALA A 35 3.27 5.17 10.26
C ALA A 35 2.50 6.44 9.89
N ILE A 36 2.40 6.77 8.60
CA ILE A 36 1.65 7.94 8.11
C ILE A 36 0.16 7.76 8.37
N LEU A 37 -0.41 6.61 8.00
CA LEU A 37 -1.84 6.30 8.23
C LEU A 37 -2.20 6.46 9.70
N LYS A 38 -1.37 5.93 10.61
CA LYS A 38 -1.60 6.04 12.05
C LYS A 38 -1.52 7.49 12.53
N LYS A 39 -0.50 8.23 12.10
CA LYS A 39 -0.28 9.64 12.49
C LYS A 39 -1.41 10.56 12.03
N GLU A 40 -1.91 10.36 10.82
CA GLU A 40 -2.84 11.29 10.18
C GLU A 40 -4.30 10.94 10.42
N LEU A 41 -4.62 9.66 10.62
CA LEU A 41 -6.00 9.20 10.77
C LEU A 41 -6.22 8.42 12.08
N VAL A 42 -5.55 7.28 12.25
CA VAL A 42 -5.96 6.30 13.28
C VAL A 42 -5.79 6.85 14.70
N ASN A 43 -4.67 7.50 15.00
CA ASN A 43 -4.37 8.00 16.35
C ASN A 43 -5.22 9.23 16.75
N ARG A 44 -6.03 9.77 15.83
CA ARG A 44 -6.83 10.98 16.02
C ARG A 44 -8.32 10.68 16.22
N LYS A 45 -8.73 9.41 16.14
CA LYS A 45 -10.13 8.99 16.15
C LYS A 45 -10.33 7.78 17.03
N VAL A 46 -11.49 7.71 17.67
CA VAL A 46 -11.99 6.49 18.32
C VAL A 46 -13.04 5.88 17.40
N TYR A 47 -12.85 4.61 17.02
CA TYR A 47 -13.77 3.92 16.14
C TYR A 47 -14.74 3.05 16.95
N PRO A 48 -16.05 3.29 16.87
CA PRO A 48 -17.05 2.48 17.57
C PRO A 48 -17.19 1.08 16.97
N THR A 49 -16.89 0.90 15.68
CA THR A 49 -16.96 -0.40 15.01
C THR A 49 -15.81 -0.58 14.03
N ARG A 50 -15.46 -1.84 13.77
CA ARG A 50 -14.48 -2.20 12.74
C ARG A 50 -14.88 -1.70 11.35
N ASN A 51 -16.18 -1.75 11.03
CA ASN A 51 -16.69 -1.29 9.74
C ASN A 51 -16.52 0.23 9.56
N HIS A 52 -16.66 1.02 10.62
CA HIS A 52 -16.34 2.45 10.57
C HIS A 52 -14.86 2.66 10.28
N ALA A 53 -13.97 1.97 10.99
CA ALA A 53 -12.53 2.06 10.75
C ALA A 53 -12.16 1.68 9.30
N ILE A 54 -12.74 0.62 8.75
CA ILE A 54 -12.51 0.20 7.36
C ILE A 54 -12.91 1.33 6.39
N ARG A 55 -14.12 1.88 6.53
CA ARG A 55 -14.60 2.96 5.65
C ARG A 55 -13.69 4.17 5.67
N ASP A 56 -13.27 4.59 6.86
CA ASP A 56 -12.40 5.76 7.04
C ASP A 56 -11.00 5.52 6.48
N VAL A 57 -10.42 4.34 6.71
CA VAL A 57 -9.11 3.97 6.15
C VAL A 57 -9.18 3.91 4.62
N THR A 58 -10.21 3.28 4.05
CA THR A 58 -10.41 3.23 2.59
C THR A 58 -10.57 4.63 2.01
N ALA A 59 -11.43 5.48 2.60
CA ALA A 59 -11.61 6.85 2.15
C ALA A 59 -10.32 7.68 2.25
N TRP A 60 -9.52 7.47 3.29
CA TRP A 60 -8.24 8.15 3.44
C TRP A 60 -7.21 7.68 2.40
N ILE A 61 -7.13 6.37 2.13
CA ILE A 61 -6.25 5.82 1.08
C ILE A 61 -6.62 6.44 -0.27
N GLU A 62 -7.88 6.35 -0.65
CA GLU A 62 -8.33 6.82 -1.96
C GLU A 62 -8.23 8.35 -2.08
N LEU A 63 -8.88 9.08 -1.18
CA LEU A 63 -9.10 10.52 -1.38
C LEU A 63 -7.96 11.41 -0.88
N ARG A 64 -7.07 10.88 -0.03
CA ARG A 64 -5.97 11.66 0.56
C ARG A 64 -4.62 11.11 0.16
N TYR A 65 -4.33 9.85 0.48
CA TYR A 65 -3.01 9.27 0.23
C TYR A 65 -2.71 9.19 -1.26
N ASN A 66 -3.57 8.49 -2.03
CA ASN A 66 -3.36 8.27 -3.45
C ASN A 66 -3.57 9.52 -4.31
N HIS A 67 -4.55 10.37 -3.96
CA HIS A 67 -4.93 11.52 -4.81
C HIS A 67 -4.30 12.87 -4.43
N LYS A 68 -3.87 13.08 -3.17
CA LYS A 68 -3.48 14.42 -2.69
C LYS A 68 -2.10 14.48 -2.03
N ARG A 69 -1.60 13.37 -1.49
CA ARG A 69 -0.32 13.37 -0.78
C ARG A 69 0.82 13.38 -1.78
N LEU A 70 1.76 14.32 -1.61
CA LEU A 70 3.01 14.34 -2.34
C LEU A 70 4.06 13.49 -1.62
N HIS A 71 4.85 12.74 -2.38
CA HIS A 71 5.88 11.85 -1.85
C HIS A 71 7.25 12.24 -2.40
N SER A 72 8.20 12.54 -1.53
CA SER A 72 9.57 12.92 -1.94
C SER A 72 10.29 11.81 -2.71
N ALA A 73 9.97 10.54 -2.44
CA ALA A 73 10.54 9.39 -3.15
C ALA A 73 10.10 9.28 -4.62
N ILE A 74 9.07 10.03 -5.02
CA ILE A 74 8.56 10.09 -6.40
C ILE A 74 8.45 11.55 -6.87
N ASP A 75 9.51 12.31 -6.64
CA ASP A 75 9.66 13.71 -7.11
C ASP A 75 8.50 14.63 -6.70
N TYR A 76 8.00 14.45 -5.47
CA TYR A 76 6.87 15.20 -4.93
C TYR A 76 5.60 15.11 -5.78
N ARG A 77 5.34 13.92 -6.33
CA ARG A 77 4.10 13.60 -7.05
C ARG A 77 3.18 12.72 -6.21
N THR A 78 1.92 12.58 -6.63
CA THR A 78 0.97 11.66 -5.97
C THR A 78 1.14 10.23 -6.47
N PRO A 79 0.83 9.21 -5.65
CA PRO A 79 0.88 7.81 -6.08
C PRO A 79 0.05 7.57 -7.34
N ASN A 80 -1.14 8.17 -7.46
CA ASN A 80 -1.99 8.00 -8.64
C ASN A 80 -1.42 8.63 -9.91
N GLN A 81 -0.72 9.77 -9.81
CA GLN A 81 -0.06 10.37 -10.98
C GLN A 81 1.01 9.43 -11.54
N VAL A 82 1.83 8.87 -10.65
CA VAL A 82 2.91 7.96 -11.04
C VAL A 82 2.35 6.63 -11.58
N ASP A 83 1.37 6.03 -10.90
CA ASP A 83 0.73 4.80 -11.38
C ASP A 83 0.03 5.00 -12.73
N THR A 84 -0.67 6.12 -12.93
CA THR A 84 -1.35 6.43 -14.19
C THR A 84 -0.36 6.56 -15.35
N GLU A 85 0.72 7.32 -15.16
CA GLU A 85 1.75 7.48 -16.19
C GLU A 85 2.48 6.17 -16.48
N TRP A 86 2.82 5.42 -15.43
CA TRP A 86 3.45 4.10 -15.58
C TRP A 86 2.54 3.18 -16.40
N ARG A 87 1.25 3.11 -16.08
CA ARG A 87 0.27 2.33 -16.85
C ARG A 87 0.21 2.78 -18.29
N GLN A 88 0.15 4.09 -18.57
CA GLN A 88 0.10 4.61 -19.94
C GLN A 88 1.33 4.22 -20.76
N GLN A 89 2.53 4.31 -20.19
CA GLN A 89 3.78 3.89 -20.83
C GLN A 89 3.78 2.39 -21.16
N HIS A 90 3.32 1.55 -20.23
CA HIS A 90 3.33 0.09 -20.39
C HIS A 90 2.13 -0.42 -21.20
N ARG A 91 1.07 0.36 -21.36
CA ARG A 91 -0.06 0.07 -22.27
C ARG A 91 0.28 0.39 -23.72
N ALA A 92 1.15 1.36 -23.97
CA ALA A 92 1.62 1.71 -25.31
C ALA A 92 2.69 0.75 -25.85
N ALA A 93 3.21 -0.14 -25.00
CA ALA A 93 4.24 -1.12 -25.33
C ALA A 93 3.71 -2.55 -25.58
N ALA A 94 2.38 -2.74 -25.55
CA ALA A 94 1.68 -4.01 -25.82
C ALA A 94 0.76 -3.86 -27.03
#